data_AF-A0A8S3F7D4-F1
#
_entry.id   AF-A0A8S3F7D4-F1
#
_cell.length_a   1.000
_cell.length_b   1.000
_cell.length_c   1.000
_cell.angle_alpha   90.00
_cell.angle_beta   90.00
_cell.angle_gamma   90.00
#
_symmetry.space_group_name_H-M   'P 1'
#
loop_
_entity.id
_entity.type
_entity.pdbx_description
1 polymer ?
#
loop_
_entity_poly.entity_id
_entity_poly.type
_entity_poly.pdbx_seq_one_letter_code
_entity_poly.pdbx_strand_id
1 'polypeptide(L)'
;GKSSLLNKCQVVIPKDVEQSISESEKRVNKFIENCDLTVHKYPEFGKEFAKQNKLSIDGMIQVALQVAYFRMHGKCGATYESGSLRRYHLGRTETIRSCTLEAQQFARA
;
A
#
# COMPACT_ATOMS: atom_id res chain seq x y z
N GLY A 1 3.36 -36.82 -23.01
CA GLY A 1 4.74 -36.31 -23.24
C GLY A 1 4.73 -34.83 -23.56
N LYS A 2 5.02 -33.97 -22.57
CA LYS A 2 5.36 -32.54 -22.74
C LYS A 2 6.29 -32.07 -21.60
N SER A 3 7.25 -32.90 -21.19
CA SER A 3 8.24 -32.56 -20.14
C SER A 3 9.61 -32.15 -20.71
N SER A 4 9.76 -32.07 -22.04
CA SER A 4 11.06 -31.98 -22.72
C SER A 4 11.48 -30.57 -23.16
N LEU A 5 10.77 -29.52 -22.72
CA LEU A 5 11.03 -28.13 -23.15
C LEU A 5 11.52 -27.20 -22.03
N LEU A 6 11.71 -27.72 -20.82
CA LEU A 6 12.27 -26.93 -19.72
C LEU A 6 13.81 -27.02 -19.74
N ASN A 7 14.45 -25.97 -20.23
CA ASN A 7 15.89 -25.82 -20.14
C ASN A 7 16.25 -25.27 -18.75
N LYS A 8 16.91 -26.09 -17.93
CA LYS A 8 17.45 -25.65 -16.63
C LYS A 8 18.61 -24.68 -16.87
N CYS A 9 18.47 -23.44 -16.42
CA CYS A 9 19.58 -22.49 -16.39
C CYS A 9 20.58 -22.95 -15.31
N GLN A 10 21.75 -23.42 -15.73
CA GLN A 10 22.82 -23.79 -14.82
C GLN A 10 23.68 -22.56 -14.55
N VAL A 11 23.81 -22.19 -13.28
CA VAL A 11 24.64 -21.08 -12.83
C VAL A 11 25.73 -21.66 -11.93
N VAL A 12 26.99 -21.33 -12.21
CA VAL A 12 28.10 -21.63 -11.31
C VAL A 12 28.07 -20.57 -10.21
N ILE A 13 27.95 -20.99 -8.96
CA ILE A 13 27.86 -20.08 -7.81
C ILE A 13 29.19 -20.12 -7.05
N PRO A 14 29.98 -19.03 -7.09
CA PRO A 14 31.17 -18.89 -6.25
C PRO A 14 30.82 -18.90 -4.75
N LYS A 15 31.75 -19.33 -3.89
CA LYS A 15 31.52 -19.44 -2.44
C LYS A 15 31.14 -18.12 -1.76
N ASP A 16 31.71 -17.02 -2.21
CA ASP A 16 31.38 -15.67 -1.75
C ASP A 16 29.95 -15.26 -2.14
N VAL A 17 29.47 -15.71 -3.31
CA VAL A 17 28.08 -15.54 -3.74
C VAL A 17 27.15 -16.43 -2.92
N GLU A 18 27.52 -17.68 -2.62
CA GLU A 18 26.74 -18.56 -1.73
C GLU A 18 26.56 -17.93 -0.34
N GLN A 19 27.62 -17.35 0.21
CA GLN A 19 27.54 -16.63 1.48
C GLN A 19 26.60 -15.41 1.36
N SER A 20 26.73 -14.62 0.30
CA SER A 20 25.88 -13.45 0.05
C SER A 20 24.40 -13.82 -0.09
N ILE A 21 24.11 -14.97 -0.70
CA ILE A 21 22.76 -15.53 -0.80
C ILE A 21 22.23 -15.87 0.59
N SER A 22 23.01 -16.61 1.40
CA SER A 22 22.60 -17.00 2.75
C SER A 22 22.33 -15.79 3.66
N GLU A 23 23.18 -14.76 3.58
CA GLU A 23 22.97 -13.52 4.34
C GLU A 23 21.74 -12.76 3.87
N SER A 24 21.49 -12.73 2.55
CA SER A 24 20.32 -12.06 1.99
C SER A 24 19.02 -12.77 2.35
N GLU A 25 19.02 -14.11 2.38
CA GLU A 25 17.91 -14.92 2.87
C GLU A 25 17.59 -14.59 4.33
N LYS A 26 18.60 -14.56 5.21
CA LYS A 26 18.43 -14.15 6.61
C LYS A 26 17.84 -12.74 6.74
N ARG A 27 18.31 -11.79 5.91
CA ARG A 27 17.79 -10.41 5.89
C ARG A 27 16.33 -10.35 5.47
N VAL A 28 15.96 -11.08 4.42
CA VAL A 28 14.57 -11.14 3.92
C VAL A 28 13.65 -11.80 4.94
N ASN A 29 14.07 -12.91 5.55
CA ASN A 29 13.28 -13.60 6.57
C ASN A 29 13.01 -12.68 7.77
N LYS A 30 14.02 -11.96 8.25
CA LYS A 30 13.85 -10.96 9.31
C LYS A 30 12.89 -9.83 8.91
N PHE A 31 12.92 -9.39 7.65
CA PHE A 31 11.99 -8.38 7.14
C PHE A 31 10.55 -8.90 7.10
N ILE A 32 10.35 -10.14 6.65
CA ILE A 32 9.05 -10.81 6.62
C ILE A 32 8.49 -10.95 8.03
N GLU A 33 9.30 -11.41 8.98
CA GLU A 33 8.91 -11.56 10.39
C GLU A 33 8.48 -10.24 11.05
N ASN A 34 9.01 -9.10 10.58
CA ASN A 34 8.66 -7.78 11.08
C ASN A 34 7.54 -7.08 10.28
N CYS A 35 6.88 -7.78 9.36
CA CYS A 35 5.80 -7.26 8.55
C CYS A 35 4.45 -7.77 9.07
N ASP A 36 3.61 -6.87 9.60
CA ASP A 36 2.22 -7.18 9.95
C ASP A 36 1.28 -6.73 8.82
N LEU A 37 0.48 -7.67 8.30
CA LEU A 37 -0.46 -7.43 7.20
C LEU A 37 -1.82 -8.05 7.54
N THR A 38 -2.84 -7.20 7.61
CA THR A 38 -4.23 -7.62 7.71
C THR A 38 -5.01 -7.16 6.49
N VAL A 39 -5.75 -8.08 5.86
CA VAL A 39 -6.68 -7.76 4.76
C VAL A 39 -8.10 -7.80 5.28
N HIS A 40 -8.78 -6.65 5.24
CA HIS A 40 -10.15 -6.52 5.70
C HIS A 40 -11.11 -6.25 4.53
N LYS A 41 -12.18 -7.04 4.43
CA LYS A 41 -13.27 -6.81 3.49
C LYS A 41 -14.46 -6.23 4.25
N TYR A 42 -14.82 -5.00 3.94
CA TYR A 42 -15.95 -4.32 4.55
C TYR A 42 -17.24 -4.57 3.75
N PRO A 43 -18.25 -5.29 4.29
CA PRO A 43 -19.42 -5.73 3.52
C PRO A 43 -20.60 -4.76 3.57
N GLU A 44 -20.61 -3.80 4.49
CA GLU A 44 -21.81 -3.00 4.81
C GLU A 44 -22.20 -2.04 3.69
N PHE A 45 -21.22 -1.44 3.02
CA PHE A 45 -21.46 -0.58 1.87
C PHE A 45 -20.23 -0.50 0.95
N GLY A 46 -20.41 0.16 -0.20
CA GLY A 46 -19.34 0.42 -1.15
C GLY A 46 -19.64 1.62 -2.03
N LYS A 47 -19.18 1.55 -3.29
CA LYS A 47 -19.26 2.65 -4.26
C LYS A 47 -20.68 3.20 -4.46
N GLU A 48 -21.71 2.36 -4.42
CA GLU A 48 -23.09 2.80 -4.65
C GLU A 48 -23.61 3.70 -3.52
N PHE A 49 -23.25 3.41 -2.27
CA PHE A 49 -23.58 4.28 -1.14
C PHE A 49 -22.95 5.67 -1.28
N ALA A 50 -21.66 5.73 -1.65
CA ALA A 50 -20.97 7.00 -1.87
C ALA A 50 -21.65 7.82 -2.98
N LYS A 51 -22.00 7.18 -4.11
CA LYS A 51 -22.72 7.84 -5.20
C LYS A 51 -24.08 8.38 -4.79
N GLN A 52 -24.88 7.61 -4.06
CA GLN A 52 -26.21 8.02 -3.59
C GLN A 52 -26.14 9.28 -2.71
N ASN A 53 -25.06 9.40 -1.93
CA ASN A 53 -24.79 10.56 -1.08
C ASN A 53 -24.00 11.67 -1.80
N LYS A 54 -23.76 11.56 -3.12
CA LYS A 54 -22.99 12.52 -3.92
C LYS A 54 -21.54 12.71 -3.41
N LEU A 55 -20.95 11.65 -2.87
CA LEU A 55 -19.59 11.62 -2.37
C LEU A 55 -18.66 10.84 -3.30
N SER A 56 -17.38 11.23 -3.29
CA SER A 56 -16.31 10.38 -3.82
C SER A 56 -16.04 9.24 -2.85
N ILE A 57 -16.08 7.99 -3.32
CA ILE A 57 -15.72 6.82 -2.50
C ILE A 57 -14.29 6.90 -1.98
N ASP A 58 -13.39 7.43 -2.82
CA ASP A 58 -11.98 7.60 -2.49
C ASP A 58 -11.80 8.66 -1.40
N GLY A 59 -12.38 9.86 -1.58
CA GLY A 59 -12.35 10.91 -0.56
C GLY A 59 -13.00 10.48 0.76
N MET A 60 -14.09 9.71 0.71
CA MET A 60 -14.72 9.16 1.90
C MET A 60 -13.80 8.19 2.65
N ILE A 61 -13.10 7.30 1.95
CA ILE A 61 -12.13 6.37 2.56
C ILE A 61 -10.92 7.15 3.14
N GLN A 62 -10.43 8.18 2.45
CA GLN A 62 -9.32 9.01 2.94
C GLN A 62 -9.66 9.74 4.23
N VAL A 63 -10.87 10.30 4.34
CA VAL A 63 -11.34 10.94 5.59
C VAL A 63 -11.56 9.88 6.67
N ALA A 64 -12.15 8.73 6.35
CA ALA A 64 -12.30 7.63 7.31
C ALA A 64 -10.95 7.15 7.87
N LEU A 65 -9.89 7.13 7.04
CA LEU A 65 -8.54 6.83 7.48
C LEU A 65 -8.00 7.88 8.46
N GLN A 66 -8.28 9.18 8.26
CA GLN A 66 -7.92 10.22 9.24
C GLN A 66 -8.63 10.02 10.58
N VAL A 67 -9.92 9.66 10.56
CA VAL A 67 -10.71 9.37 11.77
C VAL A 67 -10.15 8.16 12.50
N ALA A 68 -9.88 7.05 11.78
CA ALA A 68 -9.33 5.84 12.36
C ALA A 68 -7.95 6.11 13.00
N TYR A 69 -7.07 6.80 12.28
CA TYR A 69 -5.74 7.14 12.78
C TYR A 69 -5.82 8.06 14.01
N PHE A 70 -6.70 9.08 13.98
CA PHE A 70 -6.91 9.96 15.14
C PHE A 70 -7.42 9.20 16.36
N ARG A 71 -8.39 8.28 16.18
CA ARG A 71 -8.91 7.43 17.27
C ARG A 71 -7.85 6.52 17.88
N MET A 72 -6.92 6.02 17.07
CA MET A 72 -5.83 5.14 17.54
C MET A 72 -4.69 5.90 18.21
N HIS A 73 -4.40 7.13 17.78
CA HIS A 73 -3.15 7.82 18.15
C HIS A 73 -3.35 9.20 18.81
N GLY A 74 -4.57 9.70 18.92
CA GLY A 74 -4.89 11.02 19.51
C GLY A 74 -4.45 12.23 18.66
N LYS A 75 -3.98 12.00 17.43
CA LYS A 75 -3.52 13.03 16.49
C LYS A 75 -3.73 12.57 15.05
N CYS A 76 -3.84 13.52 14.13
CA CYS A 76 -3.86 13.19 12.70
C CYS A 76 -2.43 13.02 12.18
N GLY A 77 -2.24 12.09 11.24
CA GLY A 77 -0.94 11.77 10.66
C GLY A 77 -0.75 12.39 9.28
N ALA A 78 0.47 12.80 8.96
CA ALA A 78 0.81 13.21 7.60
C ALA A 78 0.52 12.05 6.63
N THR A 79 -0.32 12.30 5.62
CA THR A 79 -0.86 11.25 4.74
C THR A 79 -0.44 11.50 3.31
N TYR A 80 0.14 10.47 2.68
CA TYR A 80 0.48 10.43 1.26
C TYR A 80 -0.58 9.63 0.52
N GLU A 81 -1.16 10.22 -0.50
CA GLU A 81 -2.02 9.55 -1.46
C GLU A 81 -1.48 9.78 -2.87
N SER A 82 -1.43 8.73 -3.69
CA SER A 82 -0.86 8.80 -5.04
C SER A 82 -1.91 9.30 -6.05
N GLY A 83 -1.71 10.50 -6.59
CA GLY A 83 -2.50 11.06 -7.68
C GLY A 83 -1.86 10.78 -9.04
N SER A 84 -2.59 10.18 -10.00
CA SER A 84 -2.02 9.87 -11.32
C SER A 84 -1.84 11.12 -12.20
N LEU A 85 -0.64 11.30 -12.76
CA LEU A 85 -0.33 12.33 -13.77
C LEU A 85 -0.38 11.80 -15.21
N ARG A 86 -1.02 10.65 -15.45
CA ARG A 86 -1.03 9.95 -16.76
C ARG A 86 -1.56 10.76 -17.94
N ARG A 87 -2.19 11.92 -17.69
CA ARG A 87 -2.65 12.84 -18.74
C ARG A 87 -1.49 13.61 -19.40
N TYR A 88 -0.32 13.64 -18.78
CA TYR A 88 0.88 14.29 -19.29
C TYR A 88 1.83 13.25 -19.91
N HIS A 89 2.58 13.65 -20.95
CA HIS A 89 3.61 12.80 -21.55
C HIS A 89 4.63 12.37 -20.49
N LEU A 90 4.86 11.07 -20.36
CA LEU A 90 5.71 10.45 -19.32
C LEU A 90 5.28 10.76 -17.88
N GLY A 91 4.03 11.21 -17.66
CA GLY A 91 3.49 11.51 -16.35
C GLY A 91 3.43 10.28 -15.44
N ARG A 92 3.97 10.41 -14.23
CA ARG A 92 3.96 9.38 -13.19
C ARG A 92 2.86 9.68 -12.17
N THR A 93 3.23 10.21 -11.02
CA THR A 93 2.34 10.45 -9.88
C THR A 93 2.68 11.80 -9.23
N GLU A 94 1.68 12.42 -8.61
CA GLU A 94 1.83 13.54 -7.66
C GLU A 94 1.29 13.09 -6.29
N THR A 95 1.67 13.80 -5.25
CA THR A 95 1.20 13.60 -3.87
C THR A 95 -0.09 14.39 -3.63
N ILE A 96 -1.16 13.68 -3.33
CA ILE A 96 -2.35 14.25 -2.68
C ILE A 96 -2.10 14.18 -1.16
N ARG A 97 -2.23 15.32 -0.48
CA ARG A 97 -2.04 15.43 0.97
C ARG A 97 -3.40 15.42 1.67
N SER A 98 -3.93 14.23 1.94
CA SER A 98 -5.32 14.04 2.39
C SER A 98 -5.55 14.46 3.86
N CYS A 99 -4.49 14.70 4.64
CA CYS A 99 -4.56 15.26 6.00
C CYS A 99 -4.76 16.78 5.99
N THR A 100 -5.88 17.26 5.43
CA THR A 100 -6.22 18.69 5.39
C THR A 100 -6.75 19.19 6.74
N LEU A 101 -6.90 20.50 6.91
CA LEU A 101 -7.47 21.08 8.14
C LEU A 101 -8.90 20.62 8.38
N GLU A 102 -9.71 20.52 7.32
CA GLU A 102 -11.10 20.08 7.36
C GLU A 102 -11.19 18.61 7.78
N ALA A 103 -10.33 17.75 7.23
CA ALA A 103 -10.27 16.34 7.61
C ALA A 103 -9.82 16.17 9.08
N GLN A 104 -8.89 17.01 9.54
CA GLN A 104 -8.49 17.02 10.96
C GLN A 104 -9.61 17.48 11.88
N GLN A 105 -10.37 18.50 11.50
CA GLN A 105 -11.53 18.97 12.27
C GLN A 105 -12.60 17.88 12.33
N PHE A 106 -12.91 17.25 11.20
CA PHE A 106 -13.86 16.14 11.15
C PHE A 106 -13.42 14.96 12.00
N ALA A 107 -12.13 14.61 12.01
CA ALA A 107 -11.61 13.52 12.83
C ALA A 107 -11.64 13.81 14.35
N ARG A 108 -11.69 15.08 14.76
CA ARG A 108 -11.75 15.52 16.16
C ARG A 108 -13.17 15.74 16.69
N ALA A 109 -14.14 15.93 15.81
CA ALA A 109 -15.54 16.17 16.14
C ALA A 109 -16.21 14.91 16.69
#